data_AF-A0A7V5X1S4-F1
#
_entry.id   AF-A0A7V5X1S4-F1
#
_cell.length_a   1.000
_cell.length_b   1.000
_cell.length_c   1.000
_cell.angle_alpha   90.00
_cell.angle_beta   90.00
_cell.angle_gamma   90.00
#
_symmetry.space_group_name_H-M   'P 1'
#
loop_
_entity.id
_entity.type
_entity.pdbx_description
1 polymer ?
#
loop_
_entity_poly.entity_id
_entity_poly.type
_entity_poly.pdbx_seq_one_letter_code
_entity_poly.pdbx_strand_id
1 'polypeptide(L)'
;IYLIIKISRKIGLSAETCGYMQLLRTIYKRDSMNRRCIYFAVIMLVLTAAGCTAPDEYKWIPWYEFRGHCYLKLHISVESLPDEAEVFIDGVSKGTTPCSFVYESTRYIKGEKRKLPMPDGGSSFFETRETGFLGETEIEIKITKQGFKPVNKTLILEDYFLSDSLDHKKIYEKSLKLSYTLKKQ
;
A
#
# COMPACT_ATOMS: atom_id res chain seq x y z
N ILE A 1 21.28 -7.50 27.64
CA ILE A 1 20.96 -8.05 26.30
C ILE A 1 20.32 -9.45 26.41
N TYR A 2 20.98 -10.43 27.05
CA TYR A 2 20.44 -11.80 27.20
C TYR A 2 19.07 -11.88 27.89
N LEU A 3 18.83 -11.03 28.91
CA LEU A 3 17.54 -10.95 29.61
C LEU A 3 16.43 -10.34 28.74
N ILE A 4 16.78 -9.38 27.87
CA ILE A 4 15.84 -8.67 26.99
C ILE A 4 15.37 -9.62 25.88
N ILE A 5 16.29 -10.39 25.26
CA ILE A 5 15.97 -11.39 24.23
C ILE A 5 15.01 -12.48 24.78
N LYS A 6 15.16 -12.84 26.06
CA LYS A 6 14.31 -13.85 26.72
C LYS A 6 12.89 -13.35 26.98
N ILE A 7 12.72 -12.04 27.20
CA ILE A 7 11.42 -11.38 27.38
C ILE A 7 10.74 -11.17 26.02
N SER A 8 11.46 -10.75 24.98
CA SER A 8 10.92 -10.54 23.62
C SER A 8 10.32 -11.82 23.02
N ARG A 9 10.94 -12.98 23.24
CA ARG A 9 10.41 -14.29 22.78
C ARG A 9 9.15 -14.73 23.51
N LYS A 10 8.89 -14.22 24.72
CA LYS A 10 7.74 -14.62 25.55
C LYS A 10 6.48 -13.78 25.26
N ILE A 11 6.62 -12.65 24.57
CA ILE A 11 5.53 -11.67 24.32
C ILE A 11 5.05 -11.70 22.84
N GLY A 12 5.68 -12.49 21.96
CA GLY A 12 5.18 -12.69 20.59
C GLY A 12 5.21 -11.43 19.72
N LEU A 13 6.23 -10.58 19.87
CA LEU A 13 6.39 -9.35 19.09
C LEU A 13 6.78 -9.65 17.63
N SER A 14 6.07 -9.01 16.69
CA SER A 14 6.29 -9.16 15.24
C SER A 14 7.56 -8.44 14.75
N ALA A 15 7.92 -8.72 13.48
CA ALA A 15 9.21 -8.43 12.84
C ALA A 15 9.66 -6.95 12.84
N GLU A 16 8.78 -5.99 13.13
CA GLU A 16 9.11 -4.56 13.22
C GLU A 16 10.04 -4.23 14.40
N THR A 17 10.09 -5.10 15.42
CA THR A 17 11.04 -4.99 16.53
C THR A 17 12.51 -5.24 16.13
N CYS A 18 12.75 -5.80 14.94
CA CYS A 18 14.10 -6.08 14.44
C CYS A 18 14.85 -4.79 14.00
N GLY A 19 14.14 -3.78 13.47
CA GLY A 19 14.72 -2.49 13.10
C GLY A 19 15.17 -1.67 14.31
N TYR A 20 14.36 -1.64 15.37
CA TYR A 20 14.71 -1.00 16.64
C TYR A 20 15.91 -1.65 17.33
N MET A 21 16.09 -2.96 17.18
CA MET A 21 17.26 -3.69 17.69
C MET A 21 18.57 -3.31 16.97
N GLN A 22 18.52 -2.97 15.67
CA GLN A 22 19.69 -2.45 14.95
C GLN A 22 20.06 -1.04 15.41
N LEU A 23 19.08 -0.17 15.64
CA LEU A 23 19.28 1.19 16.16
C LEU A 23 19.94 1.17 17.56
N LEU A 24 19.52 0.24 18.43
CA LEU A 24 20.13 0.04 19.74
C LEU A 24 21.59 -0.46 19.67
N ARG A 25 21.94 -1.29 18.67
CA ARG A 25 23.34 -1.70 18.43
C ARG A 25 24.22 -0.53 18.00
N THR A 26 23.70 0.37 17.17
CA THR A 26 24.45 1.55 16.71
C THR A 26 24.67 2.56 17.85
N ILE A 27 23.67 2.73 18.72
CA ILE A 27 23.75 3.61 19.89
C ILE A 27 24.70 3.06 20.96
N TYR A 28 24.76 1.73 21.15
CA TYR A 28 25.67 1.10 22.12
C TYR A 28 27.15 1.21 21.75
N LYS A 29 27.48 1.46 20.47
CA LYS A 29 28.87 1.55 19.99
C LYS A 29 29.52 2.93 20.25
N ARG A 30 28.76 3.91 20.76
CA ARG A 30 29.28 5.25 21.12
C ARG A 30 29.48 5.32 22.63
N ASP A 31 30.75 5.35 23.01
CA ASP A 31 31.28 4.96 24.32
C ASP A 31 31.04 5.95 25.48
N SER A 32 29.84 6.50 25.64
CA SER A 32 29.56 7.42 26.76
C SER A 32 28.10 7.49 27.24
N MET A 33 27.33 6.40 27.19
CA MET A 33 25.98 6.40 27.77
C MET A 33 25.96 5.80 29.19
N ASN A 34 25.86 6.70 30.16
CA ASN A 34 25.72 6.41 31.58
C ASN A 34 24.52 5.47 31.84
N ARG A 35 24.59 4.55 32.81
CA ARG A 35 23.57 3.50 33.05
C ARG A 35 22.14 4.05 33.17
N ARG A 36 21.98 5.28 33.68
CA ARG A 36 20.69 5.97 33.80
C ARG A 36 20.06 6.29 32.44
N CYS A 37 20.86 6.61 31.42
CA CYS A 37 20.36 6.88 30.06
C CYS A 37 19.87 5.61 29.37
N ILE A 38 20.45 4.45 29.68
CA ILE A 38 20.01 3.15 29.15
C ILE A 38 18.65 2.78 29.73
N TYR A 39 18.46 2.96 31.04
CA TYR A 39 17.15 2.74 31.66
C TYR A 39 16.09 3.70 31.07
N PHE A 40 16.44 4.97 30.86
CA PHE A 40 15.54 5.95 30.25
C PHE A 40 15.16 5.57 28.82
N ALA A 41 16.12 5.13 28.00
CA ALA A 41 15.87 4.69 26.64
C ALA A 41 14.99 3.43 26.57
N VAL A 42 15.19 2.47 27.50
CA VAL A 42 14.35 1.26 27.58
C VAL A 42 12.94 1.61 28.04
N ILE A 43 12.77 2.51 29.02
CA ILE A 43 11.45 2.97 29.46
C ILE A 43 10.72 3.71 28.32
N MET A 44 11.40 4.60 27.61
CA MET A 44 10.81 5.29 26.45
C MET A 44 10.43 4.32 25.33
N LEU A 45 11.23 3.26 25.10
CA LEU A 45 10.91 2.22 24.11
C LEU A 45 9.71 1.35 24.52
N VAL A 46 9.54 1.08 25.82
CA VAL A 46 8.35 0.37 26.35
C VAL A 46 7.11 1.25 26.28
N LEU A 47 7.24 2.56 26.55
CA LEU A 47 6.14 3.52 26.50
C LEU A 47 5.68 3.82 25.06
N THR A 48 6.57 3.77 24.06
CA THR A 48 6.18 3.96 22.65
C THR A 48 5.71 2.68 21.97
N ALA A 49 6.03 1.50 22.50
CA ALA A 49 5.56 0.21 21.99
C ALA A 49 4.16 -0.17 22.51
N ALA A 50 3.66 0.51 23.55
CA ALA A 50 2.23 0.59 23.81
C ALA A 50 1.61 1.50 22.75
N GLY A 51 1.53 0.97 21.52
CA GLY A 51 0.84 1.61 20.41
C GLY A 51 -0.50 2.12 20.92
N CYS A 52 -0.82 3.35 20.57
CA CYS A 52 -2.14 3.93 20.78
C CYS A 52 -3.15 3.10 19.99
N THR A 53 -3.58 1.97 20.53
CA THR A 53 -4.84 1.34 20.17
C THR A 53 -5.91 2.38 20.48
N ALA A 54 -6.78 2.67 19.51
CA ALA A 54 -7.88 3.62 19.67
C ALA A 54 -8.56 3.41 21.05
N PRO A 55 -8.94 4.49 21.76
CA PRO A 55 -9.53 4.37 23.08
C PRO A 55 -10.65 3.33 23.08
N ASP A 56 -10.68 2.46 24.11
CA ASP A 56 -11.69 1.40 24.29
C ASP A 56 -13.14 1.92 24.23
N GLU A 57 -13.32 3.24 24.34
CA GLU A 57 -14.56 4.01 24.27
C GLU A 57 -15.38 3.78 22.99
N TYR A 58 -14.80 3.29 21.89
CA TYR A 58 -15.52 3.13 20.62
C TYR A 58 -15.88 1.68 20.28
N LYS A 59 -15.65 0.70 21.16
CA LYS A 59 -15.95 -0.72 20.89
C LYS A 59 -17.44 -1.04 20.76
N TRP A 60 -18.31 -0.24 21.39
CA TRP A 60 -19.77 -0.44 21.37
C TRP A 60 -20.44 0.06 20.09
N ILE A 61 -19.76 0.89 19.28
CA ILE A 61 -20.34 1.42 18.04
C ILE A 61 -20.34 0.32 16.99
N PRO A 62 -21.52 -0.10 16.48
CA PRO A 62 -21.61 -1.23 15.57
C PRO A 62 -21.01 -0.91 14.20
N TRP A 63 -20.46 -1.94 13.59
CA TRP A 63 -20.10 -1.96 12.18
C TRP A 63 -21.35 -2.22 11.35
N TYR A 64 -21.48 -1.52 10.23
CA TYR A 64 -22.49 -1.83 9.21
C TYR A 64 -21.80 -2.20 7.90
N GLU A 65 -22.35 -3.20 7.21
CA GLU A 65 -21.91 -3.54 5.87
C GLU A 65 -22.24 -2.40 4.91
N PHE A 66 -21.30 -2.10 4.02
CA PHE A 66 -21.57 -1.23 2.89
C PHE A 66 -21.17 -1.92 1.59
N ARG A 67 -21.86 -1.54 0.53
CA ARG A 67 -21.54 -1.90 -0.85
C ARG A 67 -21.74 -0.67 -1.72
N GLY A 68 -20.91 -0.54 -2.73
CA GLY A 68 -21.05 0.59 -3.64
C GLY A 68 -19.95 0.63 -4.68
N HIS A 69 -20.05 1.64 -5.53
CA HIS A 69 -19.04 1.89 -6.55
C HIS A 69 -17.93 2.81 -6.01
N CYS A 70 -16.70 2.53 -6.41
CA CYS A 70 -15.57 3.44 -6.35
C CYS A 70 -15.07 3.72 -7.76
N TYR A 71 -14.38 4.84 -7.93
CA TYR A 71 -13.81 5.26 -9.21
C TYR A 71 -12.29 5.08 -9.15
N LEU A 72 -11.73 4.35 -10.11
CA LEU A 72 -10.31 4.09 -10.22
C LEU A 72 -9.77 4.81 -11.45
N LYS A 73 -8.63 5.47 -11.27
CA LYS A 73 -7.90 6.18 -12.32
C LYS A 73 -6.43 5.81 -12.28
N LEU A 74 -5.98 5.10 -13.30
CA LEU A 74 -4.60 4.64 -13.41
C LEU A 74 -3.90 5.39 -14.55
N HIS A 75 -2.89 6.19 -14.21
CA HIS A 75 -2.02 6.84 -15.17
C HIS A 75 -0.89 5.87 -15.53
N ILE A 76 -0.82 5.41 -16.78
CA ILE A 76 0.21 4.48 -17.22
C ILE A 76 1.14 5.20 -18.19
N SER A 77 2.44 5.15 -17.90
CA SER A 77 3.52 5.61 -18.77
C SER A 77 4.30 4.41 -19.27
N VAL A 78 4.49 4.30 -20.58
CA VAL A 78 5.16 3.17 -21.23
C VAL A 78 6.37 3.68 -21.99
N GLU A 79 7.52 3.09 -21.69
CA GLU A 79 8.81 3.33 -22.34
C GLU A 79 9.38 2.00 -22.87
N SER A 80 10.10 2.04 -23.98
CA SER A 80 10.77 0.84 -24.50
C SER A 80 12.15 1.14 -25.05
N LEU A 81 13.02 0.14 -25.07
CA LEU A 81 14.30 0.17 -25.77
C LEU A 81 14.33 -0.95 -26.83
N PRO A 82 14.45 -0.63 -28.14
CA PRO A 82 14.49 0.73 -28.70
C PRO A 82 13.15 1.47 -28.58
N ASP A 83 13.21 2.80 -28.70
CA ASP A 83 12.03 3.69 -28.72
C ASP A 83 11.15 3.43 -29.95
N GLU A 84 10.01 4.12 -30.08
CA GLU A 84 9.10 4.01 -31.23
C GLU A 84 8.55 2.60 -31.46
N ALA A 85 8.22 1.88 -30.38
CA ALA A 85 7.49 0.63 -30.45
C ALA A 85 5.99 0.90 -30.37
N GLU A 86 5.18 0.20 -31.16
CA GLU A 86 3.73 0.33 -31.12
C GLU A 86 3.16 -0.27 -29.84
N VAL A 87 2.24 0.45 -29.20
CA VAL A 87 1.59 0.05 -27.95
C VAL A 87 0.11 -0.19 -28.19
N PHE A 88 -0.36 -1.35 -27.77
CA PHE A 88 -1.75 -1.78 -27.80
C PHE A 88 -2.23 -2.10 -26.40
N ILE A 89 -3.48 -1.75 -26.11
CA ILE A 89 -4.14 -2.06 -24.84
C ILE A 89 -5.48 -2.70 -25.14
N ASP A 90 -5.70 -3.91 -24.63
CA ASP A 90 -6.89 -4.70 -24.88
C ASP A 90 -7.19 -4.78 -26.40
N GLY A 91 -6.12 -4.88 -27.20
CA GLY A 91 -6.16 -4.89 -28.67
C GLY A 91 -6.30 -3.51 -29.35
N VAL A 92 -6.52 -2.42 -28.62
CA VAL A 92 -6.68 -1.06 -29.17
C VAL A 92 -5.34 -0.33 -29.22
N SER A 93 -4.97 0.20 -30.39
CA SER A 93 -3.74 1.00 -30.55
C SER A 93 -3.81 2.30 -29.73
N LYS A 94 -2.73 2.61 -29.01
CA LYS A 94 -2.60 3.83 -28.19
C LYS A 94 -1.50 4.78 -28.67
N GLY A 95 -0.65 4.34 -29.60
CA GLY A 95 0.45 5.13 -30.15
C GLY A 95 1.78 4.38 -30.09
N THR A 96 2.88 5.14 -30.07
CA THR A 96 4.25 4.62 -30.06
C THR A 96 4.99 5.05 -28.80
N THR A 97 5.89 4.21 -28.27
CA THR A 97 6.71 4.55 -27.11
C THR A 97 7.71 5.68 -27.42
N PRO A 98 8.01 6.57 -26.47
CA PRO A 98 7.37 6.71 -25.16
C PRO A 98 5.95 7.29 -25.28
N CYS A 99 4.99 6.70 -24.57
CA CYS A 99 3.60 7.19 -24.54
C CYS A 99 2.99 7.08 -23.15
N SER A 100 2.01 7.93 -22.87
CA SER A 100 1.23 7.89 -21.63
C SER A 100 -0.28 7.91 -21.92
N PHE A 101 -1.05 7.27 -21.06
CA PHE A 101 -2.49 7.21 -21.15
C PHE A 101 -3.11 7.03 -19.76
N VAL A 102 -4.41 7.29 -19.68
CA VAL A 102 -5.19 7.13 -18.45
C VAL A 102 -6.23 6.04 -18.67
N TYR A 103 -6.27 5.09 -17.74
CA TYR A 103 -7.29 4.06 -17.68
C TYR A 103 -8.25 4.41 -16.55
N GLU A 104 -9.53 4.59 -16.87
CA GLU A 104 -10.59 4.93 -15.91
C GLU A 104 -11.56 3.77 -15.80
N SER A 105 -11.94 3.41 -14.58
CA SER A 105 -12.92 2.35 -14.35
C SER A 105 -13.74 2.56 -13.09
N THR A 106 -14.99 2.08 -13.13
CA THR A 106 -15.88 2.07 -11.97
C THR A 106 -15.95 0.65 -11.42
N ARG A 107 -15.50 0.44 -10.18
CA ARG A 107 -15.46 -0.87 -9.53
C ARG A 107 -16.42 -0.98 -8.37
N TYR A 108 -16.97 -2.17 -8.19
CA TYR A 108 -17.86 -2.46 -7.08
C TYR A 108 -17.04 -2.98 -5.91
N ILE A 109 -17.23 -2.39 -4.74
CA ILE A 109 -16.51 -2.72 -3.51
C ILE A 109 -17.50 -3.09 -2.42
N LYS A 110 -17.01 -3.87 -1.45
CA LYS A 110 -17.68 -4.16 -0.20
C LYS A 110 -16.75 -3.91 0.98
N GLY A 111 -17.32 -3.75 2.15
CA GLY A 111 -16.59 -3.75 3.41
C GLY A 111 -17.51 -3.39 4.55
N GLU A 112 -16.91 -3.09 5.69
CA GLU A 112 -17.62 -2.61 6.87
C GLU A 112 -17.23 -1.17 7.15
N LYS A 113 -18.20 -0.38 7.60
CA LYS A 113 -18.01 1.03 7.94
C LYS A 113 -18.68 1.33 9.28
N ARG A 114 -18.13 2.30 10.00
CA ARG A 114 -18.77 2.88 11.18
C ARG A 114 -18.51 4.38 11.27
N LYS A 115 -19.41 5.09 11.94
CA LYS A 115 -19.30 6.53 12.19
C LYS A 115 -18.87 6.73 13.65
N LEU A 116 -17.71 7.31 13.85
CA LEU A 116 -17.15 7.58 15.17
C LEU A 116 -17.36 9.07 15.51
N PRO A 117 -18.03 9.41 16.62
CA PRO A 117 -18.12 10.78 17.10
C PRO A 117 -16.74 11.21 17.63
N MET A 118 -16.33 12.45 17.35
CA MET A 118 -15.15 13.02 17.98
C MET A 118 -15.49 13.58 19.37
N PRO A 119 -14.52 13.61 20.31
CA PRO A 119 -14.71 14.19 21.64
C PRO A 119 -15.00 15.71 21.63
N ASP A 120 -14.79 16.38 20.50
CA ASP A 120 -14.95 17.83 20.32
C ASP A 120 -16.41 18.31 20.24
N GLY A 121 -17.38 17.40 20.38
CA GLY A 121 -18.78 17.75 20.60
C GLY A 121 -19.58 18.03 19.32
N GLY A 122 -19.08 17.69 18.13
CA GLY A 122 -19.90 17.81 16.93
C GLY A 122 -19.37 17.17 15.65
N SER A 123 -18.07 16.87 15.56
CA SER A 123 -17.52 16.25 14.36
C SER A 123 -17.55 14.73 14.44
N SER A 124 -17.50 14.07 13.28
CA SER A 124 -17.48 12.61 13.19
C SER A 124 -16.61 12.19 12.03
N PHE A 125 -15.87 11.11 12.20
CA PHE A 125 -15.13 10.48 11.11
C PHE A 125 -15.69 9.09 10.82
N PHE A 126 -15.39 8.60 9.62
CA PHE A 126 -15.72 7.24 9.24
C PHE A 126 -14.48 6.37 9.30
N GLU A 127 -14.65 5.19 9.86
CA GLU A 127 -13.65 4.12 9.84
C GLU A 127 -14.18 3.00 8.95
N THR A 128 -13.30 2.40 8.16
CA THR A 128 -13.61 1.28 7.27
C THR A 128 -12.67 0.12 7.53
N ARG A 129 -13.16 -1.11 7.40
CA ARG A 129 -12.35 -2.33 7.50
C ARG A 129 -12.88 -3.43 6.57
N GLU A 130 -12.07 -4.48 6.42
CA GLU A 130 -12.41 -5.67 5.62
C GLU A 130 -12.88 -5.30 4.21
N THR A 131 -12.30 -4.24 3.66
CA THR A 131 -12.71 -3.68 2.38
C THR A 131 -12.07 -4.43 1.24
N GLY A 132 -12.81 -4.66 0.16
CA GLY A 132 -12.28 -5.34 -1.02
C GLY A 132 -13.10 -5.13 -2.27
N PHE A 133 -12.47 -5.36 -3.42
CA PHE A 133 -13.11 -5.35 -4.72
C PHE A 133 -13.95 -6.61 -4.93
N LEU A 134 -15.09 -6.46 -5.62
CA LEU A 134 -15.96 -7.55 -6.03
C LEU A 134 -15.76 -7.84 -7.51
N GLY A 135 -14.60 -8.41 -7.83
CA GLY A 135 -14.17 -8.74 -9.18
C GLY A 135 -12.78 -8.21 -9.49
N GLU A 136 -12.25 -8.68 -10.61
CA GLU A 136 -10.92 -8.33 -11.10
C GLU A 136 -11.01 -7.83 -12.53
N THR A 137 -10.08 -6.97 -12.90
CA THR A 137 -9.97 -6.38 -14.22
C THR A 137 -8.60 -6.65 -14.78
N GLU A 138 -8.58 -7.44 -15.83
CA GLU A 138 -7.38 -7.64 -16.62
C GLU A 138 -7.25 -6.55 -17.67
N ILE A 139 -6.05 -6.00 -17.76
CA ILE A 139 -5.63 -5.06 -18.81
C ILE A 139 -4.47 -5.72 -19.55
N GLU A 140 -4.65 -6.02 -20.83
CA GLU A 140 -3.60 -6.61 -21.67
C GLU A 140 -2.83 -5.49 -22.38
N ILE A 141 -1.56 -5.32 -22.03
CA ILE A 141 -0.65 -4.39 -22.70
C ILE A 141 0.25 -5.20 -23.63
N LYS A 142 0.20 -4.87 -24.92
CA LYS A 142 1.02 -5.48 -25.96
C LYS A 142 1.90 -4.44 -26.62
N ILE A 143 3.19 -4.75 -26.73
CA ILE A 143 4.20 -3.87 -27.33
C ILE A 143 4.86 -4.61 -28.49
N THR A 144 4.84 -3.99 -29.66
CA THR A 144 5.36 -4.59 -30.89
C THR A 144 6.26 -3.63 -31.64
N LYS A 145 7.34 -4.16 -32.22
CA LYS A 145 8.21 -3.42 -33.14
C LYS A 145 8.73 -4.34 -34.23
N GLN A 146 8.84 -3.84 -35.46
CA GLN A 146 9.37 -4.60 -36.58
C GLN A 146 10.80 -5.09 -36.30
N GLY A 147 11.05 -6.40 -36.50
CA GLY A 147 12.35 -7.03 -36.24
C GLY A 147 12.64 -7.36 -34.76
N PHE A 148 11.67 -7.15 -33.87
CA PHE A 148 11.77 -7.47 -32.44
C PHE A 148 10.68 -8.43 -32.01
N LYS A 149 10.96 -9.24 -30.98
CA LYS A 149 9.95 -10.12 -30.38
C LYS A 149 8.90 -9.29 -29.65
N PRO A 150 7.61 -9.56 -29.86
CA PRO A 150 6.53 -8.85 -29.19
C PRO A 150 6.54 -9.16 -27.69
N VAL A 151 6.14 -8.19 -26.87
CA VAL A 151 6.00 -8.34 -25.42
C VAL A 151 4.55 -8.14 -25.04
N ASN A 152 3.97 -9.13 -24.37
CA ASN A 152 2.62 -9.05 -23.82
C ASN A 152 2.71 -9.03 -22.29
N LYS A 153 1.93 -8.17 -21.64
CA LYS A 153 1.87 -8.03 -20.20
C LYS A 153 0.42 -7.83 -19.77
N THR A 154 -0.09 -8.76 -18.98
CA THR A 154 -1.38 -8.61 -18.30
C THR A 154 -1.18 -7.94 -16.96
N LEU A 155 -2.01 -6.96 -16.65
CA LEU A 155 -2.09 -6.26 -15.37
C LEU A 155 -3.47 -6.48 -14.77
N ILE A 156 -3.54 -6.72 -13.46
CA ILE A 156 -4.81 -6.70 -12.72
C ILE A 156 -4.95 -5.31 -12.10
N LEU A 157 -6.01 -4.57 -12.45
CA LEU A 157 -6.18 -3.18 -12.03
C LEU A 157 -6.21 -3.07 -10.51
N GLU A 158 -6.97 -3.94 -9.86
CA GLU A 158 -7.23 -3.96 -8.42
C GLU A 158 -5.96 -4.15 -7.59
N ASP A 159 -4.95 -4.86 -8.11
CA ASP A 159 -3.64 -5.04 -7.45
C ASP A 159 -2.91 -3.71 -7.22
N TYR A 160 -3.15 -2.71 -8.06
CA TYR A 160 -2.52 -1.38 -7.92
C TYR A 160 -3.26 -0.47 -6.95
N PHE A 161 -4.50 -0.83 -6.59
CA PHE A 161 -5.36 -0.07 -5.69
C PHE A 161 -5.60 -0.80 -4.36
N LEU A 162 -4.75 -1.77 -4.01
CA LEU A 162 -4.76 -2.42 -2.70
C LEU A 162 -4.61 -1.35 -1.62
N SER A 163 -5.68 -1.18 -0.84
CA SER A 163 -5.72 -0.31 0.32
C SER A 163 -6.47 -1.03 1.41
N ASP A 164 -6.00 -0.87 2.64
CA ASP A 164 -6.67 -1.37 3.84
C ASP A 164 -8.05 -0.68 4.07
N SER A 165 -8.34 0.41 3.34
CA SER A 165 -9.56 1.21 3.46
C SER A 165 -10.10 1.72 2.10
N LEU A 166 -10.90 0.88 1.44
CA LEU A 166 -11.72 1.33 0.31
C LEU A 166 -13.01 2.00 0.81
N ASP A 167 -13.41 3.12 0.20
CA ASP A 167 -14.68 3.79 0.46
C ASP A 167 -15.44 4.04 -0.84
N HIS A 168 -16.74 3.90 -0.76
CA HIS A 168 -17.64 4.13 -1.88
C HIS A 168 -17.69 5.62 -2.20
N LYS A 169 -17.86 5.97 -3.48
CA LYS A 169 -17.84 7.35 -4.00
C LYS A 169 -16.51 8.10 -3.87
N LYS A 170 -15.43 7.42 -3.46
CA LYS A 170 -14.08 7.97 -3.52
C LYS A 170 -13.44 7.71 -4.89
N ILE A 171 -12.62 8.66 -5.33
CA ILE A 171 -11.78 8.54 -6.52
C ILE A 171 -10.38 8.15 -6.05
N TYR A 172 -9.86 7.06 -6.61
CA TYR A 172 -8.51 6.57 -6.34
C TYR A 172 -7.64 6.79 -7.58
N GLU A 173 -6.53 7.50 -7.39
CA GLU A 173 -5.60 7.81 -8.45
C GLU A 173 -4.23 7.17 -8.16
N LYS A 174 -3.66 6.51 -9.17
CA LYS A 174 -2.32 5.92 -9.12
C LYS A 174 -1.60 6.15 -10.44
N SER A 175 -0.27 6.16 -10.37
CA SER A 175 0.61 6.28 -11.53
C SER A 175 1.54 5.08 -11.59
N LEU A 176 1.63 4.46 -12.77
CA LEU A 176 2.44 3.30 -13.07
C LEU A 176 3.37 3.63 -14.24
N LYS A 177 4.67 3.38 -14.04
CA LYS A 177 5.67 3.50 -15.10
C LYS A 177 6.14 2.10 -15.49
N LEU A 178 6.04 1.79 -16.78
CA LEU A 178 6.44 0.52 -17.36
C LEU A 178 7.58 0.76 -18.35
N SER A 179 8.70 0.09 -18.14
CA SER A 179 9.88 0.19 -19.00
C SER A 179 10.23 -1.19 -19.56
N TYR A 180 10.35 -1.31 -20.87
CA TYR A 180 10.55 -2.59 -21.57
C TYR A 180 11.84 -2.59 -22.39
N THR A 181 12.54 -3.72 -22.41
CA THR A 181 13.68 -3.92 -23.31
C THR A 181 13.32 -5.00 -24.32
N LEU A 182 13.16 -4.61 -25.58
CA LEU A 182 12.78 -5.51 -26.66
C LEU A 182 14.00 -6.29 -27.15
N LYS A 183 13.85 -7.60 -27.31
CA LYS A 183 14.89 -8.47 -27.85
C LYS A 183 14.69 -8.61 -29.36
N LYS A 184 15.80 -8.53 -30.12
CA LYS A 184 15.79 -8.82 -31.55
C LYS A 184 15.31 -10.26 -31.78
N GLN A 185 14.60 -10.46 -32.90
CA GLN A 185 14.03 -11.74 -33.27
C GLN A 185 15.09 -12.72 -33.77
#